data_AF-A0A345T1T8-F1
#
_entry.id   AF-A0A345T1T8-F1
#
_cell.length_a   1.000
_cell.length_b   1.000
_cell.length_c   1.000
_cell.angle_alpha   90.00
_cell.angle_beta   90.00
_cell.angle_gamma   90.00
#
_symmetry.space_group_name_H-M   'P 1'
#
loop_
_entity.id
_entity.type
_entity.pdbx_description
1 polymer ?
#
loop_
_entity_poly.entity_id
_entity_poly.type
_entity_poly.pdbx_seq_one_letter_code
_entity_poly.pdbx_strand_id
1 'polypeptide(L)'
;MSWRRAGRLPYAPGADLPGLRVLAEWHSVNGRVVSFTLLAGEPRDPAGPFVSVRTALTGDDLRGEVLSGLDEVIEDERDRIFDLTGLDEGDGPRQVRTTERTLLVDGVPVPARVRVERPREGGGVVLWAAQLTLGSERAPVELTVVVRGLPVGEPALVATGDLGPYLAGRAWLLDEVTSRQAQADGSEPPVPAVPVGLEAHRRLALGAMERSRILAEQLSAGRAPRTPRRLRTEDEGDLWEEAVQQQMRLASESRQEADEAVTSMVTQLGWLAERADWAVGTEEGRQAVEETVRYTVFGSEVPSLRAHRAWHAVWSTRPSGPSPRDRHETALREWLAAWESWRRRRRHH
;
A
#
# COMPACT_ATOMS: atom_id res chain seq x y z
N MET A 1 -9.98 14.50 26.07
CA MET A 1 -8.56 14.80 26.35
C MET A 1 -8.01 13.98 27.53
N SER A 2 -7.78 12.68 27.34
CA SER A 2 -7.33 11.75 28.39
C SER A 2 -5.79 11.69 28.57
N TRP A 3 -5.00 12.25 27.63
CA TRP A 3 -3.53 12.20 27.67
C TRP A 3 -2.87 13.10 28.71
N ARG A 4 -3.33 14.36 28.84
CA ARG A 4 -2.81 15.28 29.87
C ARG A 4 -3.01 14.75 31.30
N ARG A 5 -4.12 14.02 31.53
CA ARG A 5 -4.39 13.38 32.84
C ARG A 5 -3.45 12.23 33.16
N ALA A 6 -2.83 11.61 32.14
CA ALA A 6 -1.85 10.54 32.32
C ALA A 6 -0.41 11.05 32.44
N GLY A 7 -0.18 12.37 32.40
CA GLY A 7 1.16 12.96 32.50
C GLY A 7 2.09 12.66 31.33
N ARG A 8 1.56 12.23 30.19
CA ARG A 8 2.34 11.93 28.98
C ARG A 8 2.05 13.00 27.92
N LEU A 9 3.09 13.56 27.33
CA LEU A 9 3.01 14.55 26.27
C LEU A 9 3.45 13.91 24.94
N PRO A 10 2.79 14.23 23.81
CA PRO A 10 3.29 13.87 22.50
C PRO A 10 4.61 14.61 22.24
N TYR A 11 5.49 13.97 21.47
CA TYR A 11 6.74 14.59 21.03
C TYR A 11 6.58 15.14 19.62
N ALA A 12 7.24 16.26 19.38
CA ALA A 12 7.21 16.93 18.11
C ALA A 12 8.60 17.45 17.74
N PRO A 13 8.79 17.82 16.46
CA PRO A 13 9.98 18.55 16.03
C PRO A 13 10.07 19.91 16.74
N GLY A 14 11.29 20.31 17.11
CA GLY A 14 11.59 21.61 17.72
C GLY A 14 10.95 22.81 17.01
N ALA A 15 10.80 23.92 17.74
CA ALA A 15 10.07 25.11 17.27
C ALA A 15 10.69 25.75 16.00
N ASP A 16 11.98 25.53 15.77
CA ASP A 16 12.77 26.26 14.77
C ASP A 16 12.57 25.78 13.33
N LEU A 17 11.83 24.68 13.12
CA LEU A 17 11.54 24.23 11.77
C LEU A 17 10.47 25.11 11.08
N PRO A 18 10.77 25.65 9.89
CA PRO A 18 9.80 26.39 9.10
C PRO A 18 8.70 25.45 8.56
N GLY A 19 7.62 26.03 8.06
CA GLY A 19 6.57 25.29 7.37
C GLY A 19 5.38 24.91 8.26
N LEU A 20 4.56 24.00 7.73
CA LEU A 20 3.30 23.58 8.34
C LEU A 20 3.52 22.66 9.54
N ARG A 21 2.71 22.84 10.58
CA ARG A 21 2.61 21.92 11.72
C ARG A 21 1.27 21.21 11.66
N VAL A 22 1.28 19.89 11.62
CA VAL A 22 0.07 19.10 11.31
C VAL A 22 -0.07 17.91 12.24
N LEU A 23 -1.25 17.73 12.82
CA LEU A 23 -1.64 16.45 13.40
C LEU A 23 -2.08 15.51 12.25
N ALA A 24 -1.19 14.62 11.83
CA ALA A 24 -1.45 13.71 10.71
C ALA A 24 -2.40 12.59 11.12
N GLU A 25 -2.18 12.01 12.29
CA GLU A 25 -2.86 10.81 12.73
C GLU A 25 -2.93 10.76 14.26
N TRP A 26 -3.97 10.13 14.77
CA TRP A 26 -4.02 9.65 16.15
C TRP A 26 -4.80 8.34 16.19
N HIS A 27 -4.40 7.44 17.09
CA HIS A 27 -5.08 6.17 17.30
C HIS A 27 -5.55 6.06 18.75
N SER A 28 -6.74 5.50 18.97
CA SER A 28 -7.31 5.33 20.31
C SER A 28 -7.81 3.92 20.55
N VAL A 29 -7.52 3.38 21.73
CA VAL A 29 -8.00 2.07 22.21
C VAL A 29 -8.80 2.31 23.49
N ASN A 30 -10.03 1.80 23.55
CA ASN A 30 -10.91 1.94 24.72
C ASN A 30 -11.09 3.39 25.20
N GLY A 31 -11.22 4.34 24.26
CA GLY A 31 -11.37 5.78 24.57
C GLY A 31 -10.10 6.47 25.08
N ARG A 32 -8.96 5.77 25.11
CA ARG A 32 -7.65 6.31 25.43
C ARG A 32 -6.84 6.43 24.15
N VAL A 33 -6.32 7.63 23.85
CA VAL A 33 -5.37 7.78 22.74
C VAL A 33 -4.13 6.96 23.08
N VAL A 34 -3.56 6.24 22.13
CA VAL A 34 -2.38 5.39 22.33
C VAL A 34 -1.23 5.81 21.44
N SER A 35 -1.51 6.48 20.32
CA SER A 35 -0.48 7.06 19.47
C SER A 35 -0.94 8.37 18.82
N PHE A 36 0.04 9.22 18.50
CA PHE A 36 -0.09 10.47 17.74
C PHE A 36 1.03 10.57 16.72
N THR A 37 0.74 11.10 15.54
CA THR A 37 1.74 11.46 14.53
C THR A 37 1.68 12.96 14.26
N LEU A 38 2.75 13.67 14.58
CA LEU A 38 2.90 15.10 14.39
C LEU A 38 3.92 15.39 13.29
N LEU A 39 3.56 16.25 12.34
CA LEU A 39 4.42 16.66 11.23
C LEU A 39 4.90 18.10 11.43
N ALA A 40 6.10 18.40 10.97
CA ALA A 40 6.59 19.75 10.75
C ALA A 40 7.34 19.84 9.41
N GLY A 41 7.33 21.03 8.80
CA GLY A 41 8.07 21.28 7.56
C GLY A 41 7.18 21.45 6.34
N GLU A 42 7.76 21.14 5.18
CA GLU A 42 7.15 21.19 3.87
C GLU A 42 6.86 19.75 3.40
N PRO A 43 5.69 19.18 3.75
CA PRO A 43 5.36 17.82 3.35
C PRO A 43 5.35 17.65 1.83
N ARG A 44 5.02 18.69 1.07
CA ARG A 44 4.90 18.60 -0.40
C ARG A 44 6.19 18.81 -1.16
N ASP A 45 7.19 19.44 -0.56
CA ASP A 45 8.46 19.67 -1.23
C ASP A 45 9.25 18.35 -1.24
N PRO A 46 9.61 17.75 -2.40
CA PRO A 46 10.50 16.57 -2.49
C PRO A 46 11.84 16.76 -1.77
N ALA A 47 12.33 18.00 -1.64
CA ALA A 47 13.59 18.33 -0.98
C ALA A 47 13.50 18.40 0.56
N GLY A 48 12.29 18.54 1.12
CA GLY A 48 12.11 18.89 2.52
C GLY A 48 12.38 20.39 2.81
N PRO A 49 12.53 20.80 4.08
CA PRO A 49 12.61 19.95 5.26
C PRO A 49 11.26 19.32 5.60
N PHE A 50 11.25 18.04 5.95
CA PHE A 50 10.05 17.35 6.43
C PHE A 50 10.41 16.46 7.61
N VAL A 51 9.61 16.54 8.67
CA VAL A 51 9.76 15.71 9.86
C VAL A 51 8.41 15.16 10.29
N SER A 52 8.34 13.84 10.48
CA SER A 52 7.23 13.15 11.11
C SER A 52 7.70 12.54 12.43
N VAL A 53 6.96 12.79 13.51
CA VAL A 53 7.21 12.20 14.83
C VAL A 53 5.95 11.47 15.27
N ARG A 54 6.02 10.13 15.28
CA ARG A 54 5.02 9.28 15.89
C ARG A 54 5.41 8.99 17.33
N THR A 55 4.56 9.38 18.26
CA THR A 55 4.65 9.03 19.68
C THR A 55 3.64 7.94 19.97
N ALA A 56 4.07 6.76 20.40
CA ALA A 56 3.20 5.64 20.74
C ALA A 56 3.45 5.16 22.18
N LEU A 57 2.38 4.78 22.89
CA LEU A 57 2.50 4.10 24.17
C LEU A 57 2.71 2.61 23.92
N THR A 58 3.71 2.02 24.56
CA THR A 58 3.91 0.57 24.54
C THR A 58 3.73 -0.01 25.94
N GLY A 59 3.18 -1.22 26.03
CA GLY A 59 2.87 -1.90 27.29
C GLY A 59 1.84 -3.02 27.16
N ASP A 60 1.80 -3.92 28.16
CA ASP A 60 1.05 -5.18 28.15
C ASP A 60 -0.48 -5.03 27.93
N ASP A 61 -1.05 -3.90 28.32
CA ASP A 61 -2.47 -3.58 28.15
C ASP A 61 -2.83 -3.07 26.74
N LEU A 62 -1.83 -2.79 25.90
CA LEU A 62 -1.95 -2.25 24.54
C LEU A 62 -1.62 -3.31 23.49
N ARG A 63 -2.16 -4.53 23.67
CA ARG A 63 -2.04 -5.63 22.70
C ARG A 63 -2.46 -5.16 21.30
N GLY A 64 -1.51 -4.90 20.41
CA GLY A 64 -1.80 -4.87 18.98
C GLY A 64 -1.09 -3.82 18.12
N GLU A 65 -0.50 -2.75 18.67
CA GLU A 65 0.29 -1.83 17.83
C GLU A 65 1.71 -2.36 17.68
N VAL A 66 1.94 -3.19 16.67
CA VAL A 66 3.29 -3.50 16.19
C VAL A 66 3.83 -2.21 15.56
N LEU A 67 4.87 -1.62 16.13
CA LEU A 67 5.55 -0.52 15.47
C LEU A 67 6.18 -1.01 14.18
N SER A 68 5.92 -0.28 13.11
CA SER A 68 6.54 -0.51 11.80
C SER A 68 8.06 -0.46 11.92
N GLY A 69 8.76 -1.37 11.23
CA GLY A 69 10.23 -1.34 11.20
C GLY A 69 10.75 -0.05 10.54
N LEU A 70 11.99 0.36 10.83
CA LEU A 70 12.58 1.56 10.21
C LEU A 70 12.54 1.51 8.67
N ASP A 71 12.63 0.31 8.10
CA ASP A 71 12.54 0.08 6.66
C ASP A 71 11.16 0.44 6.13
N GLU A 72 10.11 0.03 6.83
CA GLU A 72 8.72 0.29 6.44
C GLU A 72 8.40 1.77 6.51
N VAL A 73 8.85 2.44 7.56
CA VAL A 73 8.57 3.86 7.75
C VAL A 73 9.31 4.72 6.71
N ILE A 74 10.51 4.30 6.30
CA ILE A 74 11.21 4.93 5.17
C ILE A 74 10.47 4.70 3.85
N GLU A 75 9.98 3.48 3.62
CA GLU A 75 9.19 3.19 2.41
C GLU A 75 7.86 3.96 2.38
N ASP A 76 7.19 4.15 3.53
CA ASP A 76 5.97 4.95 3.61
C ASP A 76 6.22 6.41 3.23
N GLU A 77 7.36 7.00 3.62
CA GLU A 77 7.73 8.35 3.21
C GLU A 77 8.07 8.43 1.72
N ARG A 78 8.73 7.41 1.17
CA ARG A 78 9.00 7.34 -0.28
C ARG A 78 7.72 7.20 -1.10
N ASP A 79 6.80 6.35 -0.64
CA ASP A 79 5.48 6.20 -1.24
C ASP A 79 4.74 7.54 -1.23
N ARG A 80 4.78 8.26 -0.10
CA ARG A 80 4.19 9.59 0.00
C ARG A 80 4.81 10.59 -0.98
N ILE A 81 6.13 10.58 -1.17
CA ILE A 81 6.82 11.47 -2.14
C ILE A 81 6.44 11.09 -3.58
N PHE A 82 6.39 9.80 -3.88
CA PHE A 82 5.98 9.30 -5.19
C PHE A 82 4.55 9.73 -5.50
N ASP A 83 3.61 9.52 -4.58
CA ASP A 83 2.21 9.90 -4.76
C ASP A 83 2.05 11.42 -4.95
N LEU A 84 2.96 12.23 -4.41
CA LEU A 84 2.95 13.70 -4.53
C LEU A 84 3.61 14.24 -5.81
N THR A 85 4.64 13.57 -6.31
CA THR A 85 5.54 14.12 -7.35
C THR A 85 5.58 13.28 -8.63
N GLY A 86 5.08 12.05 -8.59
CA GLY A 86 5.26 11.04 -9.63
C GLY A 86 6.70 10.53 -9.78
N LEU A 87 7.64 11.01 -8.96
CA LEU A 87 9.05 10.64 -9.03
C LEU A 87 9.31 9.41 -8.17
N ASP A 88 9.68 8.28 -8.79
CA ASP A 88 10.13 7.10 -8.05
C ASP A 88 11.59 7.27 -7.61
N GLU A 89 11.74 7.88 -6.45
CA GLU A 89 13.00 8.01 -5.74
C GLU A 89 13.63 6.64 -5.34
N GLY A 90 12.87 5.55 -5.45
CA GLY A 90 13.27 4.19 -5.10
C GLY A 90 14.20 3.50 -6.10
N ASP A 91 14.28 3.96 -7.35
CA ASP A 91 14.96 3.26 -8.45
C ASP A 91 16.48 3.56 -8.58
N GLY A 92 17.07 4.26 -7.61
CA GLY A 92 18.51 4.54 -7.58
C GLY A 92 19.30 3.65 -6.60
N PRO A 93 20.56 3.28 -6.90
CA PRO A 93 21.39 2.55 -5.95
C PRO A 93 21.68 3.44 -4.73
N ARG A 94 21.06 3.17 -3.57
CA ARG A 94 21.28 3.94 -2.34
C ARG A 94 22.28 3.28 -1.40
N GLN A 95 22.98 4.10 -0.61
CA GLN A 95 23.75 3.60 0.52
C GLN A 95 22.84 3.58 1.75
N VAL A 96 22.47 2.37 2.16
CA VAL A 96 21.69 2.11 3.38
C VAL A 96 22.63 1.82 4.53
N ARG A 97 22.43 2.49 5.66
CA ARG A 97 23.17 2.20 6.88
C ARG A 97 22.27 2.29 8.10
N THR A 98 22.24 1.23 8.90
CA THR A 98 21.60 1.20 10.22
C THR A 98 22.67 1.28 11.29
N THR A 99 22.54 2.22 12.22
CA THR A 99 23.49 2.43 13.34
C THR A 99 22.76 2.84 14.60
N GLU A 100 23.36 2.56 15.75
CA GLU A 100 23.01 3.23 17.00
C GLU A 100 23.60 4.64 17.01
N ARG A 101 22.78 5.62 17.37
CA ARG A 101 23.14 7.05 17.49
C ARG A 101 22.43 7.62 18.71
N THR A 102 22.81 8.82 19.12
CA THR A 102 22.06 9.61 20.10
C THR A 102 21.27 10.70 19.41
N LEU A 103 20.02 10.90 19.82
CA LEU A 103 19.16 12.02 19.41
C LEU A 103 18.87 12.90 20.62
N LEU A 104 18.68 14.20 20.41
CA LEU A 104 18.30 15.12 21.49
C LEU A 104 16.79 15.10 21.69
N VAL A 105 16.35 14.74 22.89
CA VAL A 105 14.96 14.74 23.34
C VAL A 105 14.87 15.61 24.58
N ASP A 106 14.11 16.70 24.52
CA ASP A 106 14.04 17.70 25.60
C ASP A 106 15.43 18.17 26.08
N GLY A 107 16.37 18.29 25.14
CA GLY A 107 17.78 18.64 25.41
C GLY A 107 18.64 17.51 25.99
N VAL A 108 18.07 16.33 26.23
CA VAL A 108 18.79 15.15 26.75
C VAL A 108 19.17 14.21 25.60
N PRO A 109 20.43 13.76 25.50
CA PRO A 109 20.83 12.74 24.53
C PRO A 109 20.21 11.37 24.87
N VAL A 110 19.46 10.80 23.93
CA VAL A 110 18.79 9.50 24.06
C VAL A 110 19.29 8.54 22.97
N PRO A 111 19.67 7.30 23.33
CA PRO A 111 20.02 6.28 22.34
C PRO A 111 18.86 5.99 21.38
N ALA A 112 19.18 5.88 20.10
CA ALA A 112 18.23 5.61 19.03
C ALA A 112 18.83 4.66 18.00
N ARG A 113 18.01 3.74 17.48
CA ARG A 113 18.33 2.99 16.26
C ARG A 113 17.99 3.89 15.08
N VAL A 114 18.98 4.22 14.26
CA VAL A 114 18.83 5.14 13.12
C VAL A 114 19.17 4.43 11.83
N ARG A 115 18.25 4.48 10.87
CA ARG A 115 18.48 4.07 9.48
C ARG A 115 18.61 5.31 8.63
N VAL A 116 19.71 5.41 7.89
CA VAL A 116 19.99 6.53 6.99
C VAL A 116 20.10 6.01 5.57
N GLU A 117 19.44 6.69 4.66
CA GLU A 117 19.56 6.46 3.24
C GLU A 117 20.13 7.69 2.56
N ARG A 118 21.28 7.49 1.93
CA ARG A 118 21.93 8.51 1.12
C ARG A 118 21.88 8.12 -0.35
N PRO A 119 21.61 9.07 -1.25
CA PRO A 119 21.86 8.88 -2.67
C PRO A 119 23.35 8.62 -2.90
N ARG A 120 23.70 7.69 -3.80
CA ARG A 120 25.11 7.42 -4.15
C ARG A 120 25.76 8.51 -4.99
N GLU A 121 24.97 9.19 -5.83
CA GLU A 121 25.42 10.28 -6.68
C GLU A 121 24.93 11.60 -6.07
N GLY A 122 25.83 12.57 -5.94
CA GLY A 122 25.52 13.85 -5.30
C GLY A 122 24.35 14.55 -5.99
N GLY A 123 23.29 14.84 -5.24
CA GLY A 123 22.11 15.52 -5.77
C GLY A 123 20.77 15.08 -5.17
N GLY A 124 20.71 13.93 -4.51
CA GLY A 124 19.47 13.49 -3.83
C GLY A 124 19.38 13.91 -2.36
N VAL A 125 18.18 13.80 -1.82
CA VAL A 125 17.85 14.22 -0.46
C VAL A 125 18.21 13.12 0.54
N VAL A 126 18.76 13.51 1.70
CA VAL A 126 18.96 12.56 2.79
C VAL A 126 17.61 12.24 3.42
N LEU A 127 17.26 10.96 3.44
CA LEU A 127 16.11 10.42 4.13
C LEU A 127 16.62 9.53 5.27
N TRP A 128 16.12 9.76 6.48
CA TRP A 128 16.45 8.91 7.61
C TRP A 128 15.26 8.70 8.53
N ALA A 129 15.26 7.55 9.20
CA ALA A 129 14.29 7.24 10.23
C ALA A 129 14.99 6.79 11.50
N ALA A 130 14.38 7.06 12.65
CA ALA A 130 14.89 6.69 13.95
C ALA A 130 13.81 6.11 14.86
N GLN A 131 14.22 5.17 15.71
CA GLN A 131 13.39 4.59 16.76
C GLN A 131 14.11 4.69 18.08
N LEU A 132 13.40 5.15 19.10
CA LEU A 132 13.91 5.30 20.47
C LEU A 132 12.78 5.06 21.48
N THR A 133 13.16 4.65 22.67
CA THR A 133 12.24 4.40 23.79
C THR A 133 12.53 5.38 24.91
N LEU A 134 11.46 5.99 25.44
CA LEU A 134 11.49 6.95 26.53
C LEU A 134 10.67 6.43 27.71
N GLY A 135 10.95 6.95 28.90
CA GLY A 135 10.22 6.59 30.13
C GLY A 135 10.75 5.33 30.81
N SER A 136 10.00 4.84 31.80
CA SER A 136 10.37 3.64 32.57
C SER A 136 9.82 2.36 31.92
N GLU A 137 10.40 1.20 32.27
CA GLU A 137 9.99 -0.11 31.74
C GLU A 137 8.50 -0.44 31.92
N ARG A 138 7.84 0.14 32.93
CA ARG A 138 6.40 -0.06 33.19
C ARG A 138 5.50 0.81 32.32
N ALA A 139 6.07 1.79 31.64
CA ALA A 139 5.37 2.85 30.97
C ALA A 139 6.13 3.40 29.75
N PRO A 140 6.74 2.55 28.91
CA PRO A 140 7.55 3.03 27.81
C PRO A 140 6.70 3.84 26.81
N VAL A 141 7.35 4.86 26.26
CA VAL A 141 6.86 5.64 25.14
C VAL A 141 7.86 5.43 24.02
N GLU A 142 7.39 4.88 22.90
CA GLU A 142 8.23 4.69 21.74
C GLU A 142 8.02 5.85 20.78
N LEU A 143 9.13 6.43 20.32
CA LEU A 143 9.14 7.42 19.27
C LEU A 143 9.65 6.80 17.99
N THR A 144 8.92 7.02 16.91
CA THR A 144 9.38 6.79 15.55
C THR A 144 9.46 8.12 14.84
N VAL A 145 10.64 8.45 14.32
CA VAL A 145 10.93 9.72 13.67
C VAL A 145 11.28 9.45 12.22
N VAL A 146 10.75 10.25 11.31
CA VAL A 146 11.10 10.25 9.88
C VAL A 146 11.51 11.65 9.50
N VAL A 147 12.64 11.76 8.82
CA VAL A 147 13.21 13.05 8.47
C VAL A 147 13.73 13.05 7.06
N ARG A 148 13.42 14.12 6.35
CA ARG A 148 13.85 14.37 4.98
C ARG A 148 14.36 15.80 4.85
N GLY A 149 15.49 15.96 4.16
CA GLY A 149 16.08 17.27 3.90
C GLY A 149 16.80 17.90 5.09
N LEU A 150 17.02 17.14 6.17
CA LEU A 150 17.75 17.60 7.36
C LEU A 150 18.88 16.64 7.74
N PRO A 151 19.95 17.15 8.39
CA PRO A 151 21.02 16.31 8.93
C PRO A 151 20.51 15.25 9.90
N VAL A 152 21.21 14.11 9.96
CA VAL A 152 20.92 13.07 10.94
C VAL A 152 21.21 13.60 12.34
N GLY A 153 20.22 13.55 13.23
CA GLY A 153 20.29 14.15 14.56
C GLY A 153 19.48 15.44 14.70
N GLU A 154 19.00 16.02 13.60
CA GLU A 154 18.21 17.23 13.57
C GLU A 154 16.82 17.01 12.96
N PRO A 155 15.76 17.59 13.53
CA PRO A 155 15.74 18.54 14.63
C PRO A 155 15.79 17.84 16.00
N ALA A 156 16.05 18.61 17.06
CA ALA A 156 15.77 18.16 18.41
C ALA A 156 14.26 17.87 18.57
N LEU A 157 13.94 16.85 19.35
CA LEU A 157 12.58 16.46 19.67
C LEU A 157 12.18 17.11 21.00
N VAL A 158 10.98 17.66 21.05
CA VAL A 158 10.45 18.32 22.25
C VAL A 158 9.09 17.77 22.61
N ALA A 159 8.86 17.52 23.89
CA ALA A 159 7.54 17.23 24.41
C ALA A 159 6.66 18.47 24.24
N THR A 160 5.53 18.35 23.52
CA THR A 160 4.60 19.46 23.33
C THR A 160 3.30 19.27 24.09
N GLY A 161 2.98 20.24 24.94
CA GLY A 161 1.65 20.36 25.54
C GLY A 161 0.66 21.07 24.63
N ASP A 162 1.13 21.87 23.68
CA ASP A 162 0.30 22.68 22.80
C ASP A 162 0.11 22.00 21.44
N LEU A 163 -1.10 21.52 21.21
CA LEU A 163 -1.52 20.92 19.94
C LEU A 163 -2.27 21.91 19.04
N GLY A 164 -2.49 23.15 19.49
CA GLY A 164 -3.22 24.17 18.73
C GLY A 164 -2.68 24.35 17.31
N PRO A 165 -1.37 24.59 17.11
CA PRO A 165 -0.78 24.73 15.79
C PRO A 165 -0.98 23.49 14.89
N TYR A 166 -0.84 22.30 15.47
CA TYR A 166 -0.98 21.02 14.75
C TYR A 166 -2.41 20.74 14.31
N LEU A 167 -3.39 21.07 15.16
CA LEU A 167 -4.81 20.95 14.84
C LEU A 167 -5.23 21.95 13.77
N ALA A 168 -4.71 23.18 13.84
CA ALA A 168 -4.96 24.20 12.81
C ALA A 168 -4.42 23.76 11.44
N GLY A 169 -3.19 23.24 11.38
CA GLY A 169 -2.62 22.73 10.13
C GLY A 169 -3.37 21.52 9.58
N ARG A 170 -3.91 20.64 10.44
CA ARG A 170 -4.79 19.54 10.01
C ARG A 170 -6.06 20.08 9.36
N ALA A 171 -6.73 21.05 10.00
CA ALA A 171 -7.95 21.63 9.46
C ALA A 171 -7.71 22.27 8.08
N TRP A 172 -6.60 23.00 7.94
CA TRP A 172 -6.19 23.58 6.66
C TRP A 172 -5.97 22.52 5.57
N LEU A 173 -5.27 21.42 5.87
CA LEU A 173 -5.06 20.33 4.90
C LEU A 173 -6.37 19.66 4.46
N LEU A 174 -7.30 19.44 5.40
CA LEU A 174 -8.60 18.84 5.08
C LEU A 174 -9.45 19.75 4.18
N ASP A 175 -9.43 21.05 4.45
CA ASP A 175 -10.11 22.05 3.62
C ASP A 175 -9.54 22.08 2.19
N GLU A 176 -8.22 21.99 2.07
CA GLU A 176 -7.57 21.96 0.77
C GLU A 176 -7.88 20.69 -0.03
N VAL A 177 -7.86 19.51 0.61
CA VAL A 177 -8.24 18.25 -0.04
C VAL A 177 -9.70 18.30 -0.53
N THR A 178 -10.60 18.81 0.31
CA THR A 178 -12.03 18.96 -0.04
C THR A 178 -12.20 19.91 -1.22
N SER A 179 -11.46 21.02 -1.24
CA SER A 179 -11.50 22.00 -2.34
C SER A 179 -11.03 21.42 -3.66
N ARG A 180 -9.99 20.58 -3.66
CA ARG A 180 -9.48 19.91 -4.87
C ARG A 180 -10.46 18.86 -5.39
N GLN A 181 -11.06 18.07 -4.50
CA GLN A 181 -12.08 17.08 -4.89
C GLN A 181 -13.26 17.76 -5.59
N ALA A 182 -13.75 18.88 -5.04
CA ALA A 182 -14.83 19.64 -5.65
C ALA A 182 -14.48 20.20 -7.04
N GLN A 183 -13.19 20.50 -7.31
CA GLN A 183 -12.73 20.93 -8.64
C GLN A 183 -12.61 19.78 -9.63
N ALA A 184 -12.22 18.58 -9.16
CA ALA A 184 -12.10 17.38 -9.99
C ALA A 184 -13.48 16.86 -10.43
N ASP A 185 -14.46 16.81 -9.52
CA ASP A 185 -15.82 16.33 -9.79
C ASP A 185 -16.60 17.22 -10.77
N GLY A 186 -16.16 18.48 -10.97
CA GLY A 186 -16.81 19.43 -11.88
C GLY A 186 -16.54 19.21 -13.37
N SER A 187 -15.68 18.25 -13.73
CA SER A 187 -15.32 17.95 -15.12
C SER A 187 -15.64 16.49 -15.41
N GLU A 188 -16.88 16.17 -15.78
CA GLU A 188 -17.20 14.88 -16.42
C GLU A 188 -16.74 14.98 -17.88
N PRO A 189 -15.60 14.38 -18.28
CA PRO A 189 -15.19 14.43 -19.66
C PRO A 189 -16.15 13.57 -20.50
N PRO A 190 -16.47 13.97 -21.74
CA PRO A 190 -17.27 13.14 -22.62
C PRO A 190 -16.55 11.81 -22.84
N VAL A 191 -17.25 10.69 -22.57
CA VAL A 191 -16.73 9.32 -22.74
C VAL A 191 -16.20 9.18 -24.18
N PRO A 192 -14.87 9.07 -24.39
CA PRO A 192 -14.34 8.85 -25.72
C PRO A 192 -14.85 7.49 -26.22
N ALA A 193 -15.07 7.37 -27.52
CA ALA A 193 -15.41 6.08 -28.13
C ALA A 193 -14.23 5.11 -27.94
N VAL A 194 -14.27 4.31 -26.87
CA VAL A 194 -13.24 3.33 -26.55
C VAL A 194 -13.18 2.31 -27.70
N PRO A 195 -11.99 2.06 -28.29
CA PRO A 195 -11.81 1.01 -29.28
C PRO A 195 -12.33 -0.33 -28.74
N VAL A 196 -13.17 -1.02 -29.51
CA VAL A 196 -13.65 -2.34 -29.12
C VAL A 196 -12.53 -3.35 -29.33
N GLY A 197 -12.14 -4.05 -28.26
CA GLY A 197 -11.06 -5.04 -28.29
C GLY A 197 -10.95 -5.81 -26.99
N LEU A 198 -9.90 -6.64 -26.88
CA LEU A 198 -9.59 -7.43 -25.69
C LEU A 198 -8.46 -6.82 -24.84
N GLU A 199 -7.96 -5.65 -25.23
CA GLU A 199 -6.75 -5.09 -24.64
C GLU A 199 -6.93 -4.63 -23.20
N ALA A 200 -8.08 -4.03 -22.86
CA ALA A 200 -8.36 -3.64 -21.48
C ALA A 200 -8.39 -4.87 -20.56
N HIS A 201 -9.02 -5.97 -21.01
CA HIS A 201 -9.05 -7.24 -20.29
C HIS A 201 -7.65 -7.81 -20.04
N ARG A 202 -6.79 -7.78 -21.06
CA ARG A 202 -5.39 -8.26 -20.96
C ARG A 202 -4.57 -7.42 -19.99
N ARG A 203 -4.60 -6.10 -20.13
CA ARG A 203 -3.87 -5.18 -19.26
C ARG A 203 -4.32 -5.34 -17.80
N LEU A 204 -5.64 -5.39 -17.59
CA LEU A 204 -6.21 -5.59 -16.26
C LEU A 204 -5.79 -6.93 -15.65
N ALA A 205 -5.86 -8.02 -16.43
CA ALA A 205 -5.44 -9.35 -16.03
C ALA A 205 -3.96 -9.42 -15.66
N LEU A 206 -3.07 -8.91 -16.52
CA LEU A 206 -1.62 -8.92 -16.29
C LEU A 206 -1.24 -8.08 -15.08
N GLY A 207 -1.79 -6.87 -14.95
CA GLY A 207 -1.57 -6.00 -13.80
C GLY A 207 -2.03 -6.66 -12.50
N ALA A 208 -3.21 -7.29 -12.49
CA ALA A 208 -3.70 -8.00 -11.32
C ALA A 208 -2.84 -9.20 -10.93
N MET A 209 -2.36 -9.99 -11.91
CA MET A 209 -1.44 -11.09 -11.65
C MET A 209 -0.14 -10.60 -11.01
N GLU A 210 0.43 -9.53 -11.55
CA GLU A 210 1.66 -8.94 -11.04
C GLU A 210 1.49 -8.40 -9.61
N ARG A 211 0.39 -7.68 -9.34
CA ARG A 211 0.02 -7.21 -8.00
C ARG A 211 -0.15 -8.37 -7.02
N SER A 212 -0.95 -9.37 -7.36
CA SER A 212 -1.20 -10.55 -6.51
C SER A 212 0.10 -11.28 -6.15
N ARG A 213 1.01 -11.47 -7.13
CA ARG A 213 2.31 -12.10 -6.89
C ARG A 213 3.16 -11.31 -5.91
N ILE A 214 3.25 -9.99 -6.09
CA ILE A 214 4.06 -9.14 -5.23
C ILE A 214 3.49 -9.08 -3.81
N LEU A 215 2.18 -8.97 -3.67
CA LEU A 215 1.51 -8.99 -2.36
C LEU A 215 1.76 -10.33 -1.64
N ALA A 216 1.66 -11.46 -2.34
CA ALA A 216 1.96 -12.77 -1.76
C ALA A 216 3.43 -12.89 -1.33
N GLU A 217 4.38 -12.39 -2.14
CA GLU A 217 5.81 -12.35 -1.77
C GLU A 217 6.04 -11.49 -0.52
N GLN A 218 5.42 -10.31 -0.43
CA GLN A 218 5.51 -9.44 0.74
C GLN A 218 4.97 -10.12 2.00
N LEU A 219 3.78 -10.71 1.93
CA LEU A 219 3.16 -11.44 3.03
C LEU A 219 4.02 -12.63 3.48
N SER A 220 4.58 -13.39 2.53
CA SER A 220 5.47 -14.52 2.84
C SER A 220 6.78 -14.10 3.50
N ALA A 221 7.25 -12.88 3.20
CA ALA A 221 8.41 -12.27 3.82
C ALA A 221 8.10 -11.54 5.15
N GLY A 222 6.85 -11.61 5.63
CA GLY A 222 6.40 -10.90 6.83
C GLY A 222 6.43 -9.38 6.70
N ARG A 223 6.39 -8.85 5.47
CA ARG A 223 6.36 -7.42 5.19
C ARG A 223 4.91 -6.94 5.06
N ALA A 224 4.65 -5.70 5.46
CA ALA A 224 3.34 -5.10 5.21
C ALA A 224 3.02 -5.06 3.70
N PRO A 225 1.80 -5.47 3.29
CA PRO A 225 1.38 -5.48 1.89
C PRO A 225 1.31 -4.06 1.32
N ARG A 226 2.00 -3.83 0.20
CA ARG A 226 2.06 -2.56 -0.52
C ARG A 226 2.04 -2.80 -2.03
N THR A 227 1.17 -2.10 -2.75
CA THR A 227 1.18 -2.07 -4.22
C THR A 227 2.44 -1.33 -4.69
N PRO A 228 3.28 -1.89 -5.56
CA PRO A 228 4.44 -1.20 -6.14
C PRO A 228 4.06 0.10 -6.84
N ARG A 229 4.88 1.13 -6.71
CA ARG A 229 4.69 2.46 -7.34
C ARG A 229 4.41 2.40 -8.84
N ARG A 230 5.18 1.59 -9.58
CA ARG A 230 4.97 1.37 -11.02
C ARG A 230 3.57 0.86 -11.39
N LEU A 231 2.89 0.17 -10.47
CA LEU A 231 1.53 -0.35 -10.66
C LEU A 231 0.44 0.61 -10.17
N ARG A 232 0.80 1.73 -9.53
CA ARG A 232 -0.14 2.76 -9.05
C ARG A 232 -0.49 3.82 -10.09
N THR A 233 0.19 3.82 -11.24
CA THR A 233 0.17 4.92 -12.23
C THR A 233 -0.95 4.78 -13.26
N GLU A 234 -1.52 3.60 -13.43
CA GLU A 234 -2.76 3.41 -14.19
C GLU A 234 -3.93 3.68 -13.24
N ASP A 235 -4.90 4.49 -13.65
CA ASP A 235 -6.17 4.59 -12.95
C ASP A 235 -6.87 3.22 -13.10
N GLU A 236 -6.63 2.34 -12.12
CA GLU A 236 -7.17 0.98 -12.10
C GLU A 236 -8.69 1.01 -12.20
N GLY A 237 -9.33 2.07 -11.69
CA GLY A 237 -10.77 2.30 -11.80
C GLY A 237 -11.20 2.54 -13.24
N ASP A 238 -10.51 3.42 -13.96
CA ASP A 238 -10.78 3.67 -15.38
C ASP A 238 -10.53 2.43 -16.25
N LEU A 239 -9.43 1.71 -16.02
CA LEU A 239 -9.12 0.49 -16.75
C LEU A 239 -10.14 -0.62 -16.47
N TRP A 240 -10.62 -0.72 -15.24
CA TRP A 240 -11.69 -1.63 -14.87
C TRP A 240 -12.99 -1.29 -15.58
N GLU A 241 -13.42 -0.03 -15.51
CA GLU A 241 -14.64 0.45 -16.17
C GLU A 241 -14.55 0.27 -17.70
N GLU A 242 -13.37 0.49 -18.30
CA GLU A 242 -13.12 0.21 -19.71
C GLU A 242 -13.35 -1.28 -20.05
N ALA A 243 -12.80 -2.18 -19.22
CA ALA A 243 -12.99 -3.62 -19.40
C ALA A 243 -14.46 -4.04 -19.25
N VAL A 244 -15.18 -3.50 -18.25
CA VAL A 244 -16.61 -3.74 -18.05
C VAL A 244 -17.44 -3.27 -19.25
N GLN A 245 -17.19 -2.06 -19.76
CA GLN A 245 -17.88 -1.54 -20.94
C GLN A 245 -17.57 -2.33 -22.22
N GLN A 246 -16.35 -2.85 -22.35
CA GLN A 246 -15.99 -3.75 -23.44
C GLN A 246 -16.70 -5.10 -23.31
N GLN A 247 -16.76 -5.68 -22.11
CA GLN A 247 -17.45 -6.94 -21.83
C GLN A 247 -18.95 -6.83 -22.15
N MET A 248 -19.63 -5.76 -21.70
CA MET A 248 -21.03 -5.50 -22.06
C MET A 248 -21.25 -5.51 -23.58
N ARG A 249 -20.35 -4.88 -24.34
CA ARG A 249 -20.43 -4.79 -25.80
C ARG A 249 -20.14 -6.11 -26.51
N LEU A 250 -19.14 -6.86 -26.04
CA LEU A 250 -18.67 -8.08 -26.69
C LEU A 250 -19.53 -9.30 -26.36
N ALA A 251 -20.00 -9.41 -25.11
CA ALA A 251 -20.80 -10.53 -24.62
C ALA A 251 -22.32 -10.25 -24.61
N SER A 252 -22.73 -9.01 -24.91
CA SER A 252 -24.14 -8.56 -24.78
C SER A 252 -24.70 -8.72 -23.37
N GLU A 253 -23.84 -8.57 -22.37
CA GLU A 253 -24.15 -8.69 -20.94
C GLU A 253 -24.65 -7.36 -20.37
N SER A 254 -25.47 -7.45 -19.31
CA SER A 254 -25.75 -6.29 -18.47
C SER A 254 -24.48 -5.80 -17.76
N ARG A 255 -24.48 -4.56 -17.26
CA ARG A 255 -23.33 -4.02 -16.51
C ARG A 255 -22.97 -4.90 -15.29
N GLN A 256 -23.98 -5.42 -14.60
CA GLN A 256 -23.78 -6.29 -13.44
C GLN A 256 -23.13 -7.61 -13.83
N GLU A 257 -23.60 -8.26 -14.89
CA GLU A 257 -23.01 -9.51 -15.40
C GLU A 257 -21.58 -9.29 -15.89
N ALA A 258 -21.35 -8.20 -16.62
CA ALA A 258 -20.04 -7.83 -17.13
C ALA A 258 -19.03 -7.55 -15.98
N ASP A 259 -19.45 -6.82 -14.96
CA ASP A 259 -18.63 -6.56 -13.76
C ASP A 259 -18.31 -7.86 -13.01
N GLU A 260 -19.28 -8.76 -12.84
CA GLU A 260 -19.04 -10.07 -12.21
C GLU A 260 -18.07 -10.94 -13.05
N ALA A 261 -18.22 -10.95 -14.37
CA ALA A 261 -17.35 -11.68 -15.28
C ALA A 261 -15.90 -11.17 -15.23
N VAL A 262 -15.70 -9.85 -15.28
CA VAL A 262 -14.39 -9.21 -15.14
C VAL A 262 -13.80 -9.49 -13.76
N THR A 263 -14.60 -9.38 -12.69
CA THR A 263 -14.16 -9.70 -11.32
C THR A 263 -13.70 -11.14 -11.19
N SER A 264 -14.47 -12.08 -11.74
CA SER A 264 -14.16 -13.51 -11.72
C SER A 264 -12.86 -13.79 -12.46
N MET A 265 -12.68 -13.21 -13.65
CA MET A 265 -11.45 -13.31 -14.44
C MET A 265 -10.23 -12.81 -13.67
N VAL A 266 -10.30 -11.59 -13.14
CA VAL A 266 -9.18 -10.95 -12.41
C VAL A 266 -8.83 -11.74 -11.15
N THR A 267 -9.84 -12.17 -10.38
CA THR A 267 -9.62 -12.98 -9.18
C THR A 267 -8.97 -14.31 -9.53
N GLN A 268 -9.46 -15.00 -10.57
CA GLN A 268 -8.91 -16.29 -11.00
C GLN A 268 -7.42 -16.17 -11.31
N LEU A 269 -7.05 -15.18 -12.12
CA LEU A 269 -5.68 -14.99 -12.56
C LEU A 269 -4.78 -14.49 -11.43
N GLY A 270 -5.28 -13.61 -10.56
CA GLY A 270 -4.58 -13.21 -9.34
C GLY A 270 -4.26 -14.41 -8.44
N TRP A 271 -5.23 -15.28 -8.20
CA TRP A 271 -5.01 -16.51 -7.41
C TRP A 271 -4.02 -17.46 -8.06
N LEU A 272 -3.97 -17.49 -9.40
CA LEU A 272 -3.05 -18.34 -10.14
C LEU A 272 -1.62 -17.80 -9.97
N ALA A 273 -1.44 -16.49 -10.08
CA ALA A 273 -0.17 -15.80 -9.84
C ALA A 273 0.39 -16.01 -8.42
N GLU A 274 -0.48 -16.12 -7.41
CA GLU A 274 -0.05 -16.39 -6.03
C GLU A 274 0.50 -17.81 -5.85
N ARG A 275 -0.02 -18.78 -6.60
CA ARG A 275 0.14 -20.22 -6.33
C ARG A 275 1.01 -20.96 -7.33
N ALA A 276 1.21 -20.40 -8.51
CA ALA A 276 2.00 -20.99 -9.58
C ALA A 276 3.19 -20.08 -9.93
N ASP A 277 4.40 -20.61 -9.77
CA ASP A 277 5.66 -19.93 -10.08
C ASP A 277 5.79 -19.54 -11.56
N TRP A 278 5.13 -20.29 -12.43
CA TRP A 278 5.13 -20.05 -13.88
C TRP A 278 4.12 -18.99 -14.31
N ALA A 279 3.19 -18.55 -13.47
CA ALA A 279 2.07 -17.74 -13.94
C ALA A 279 2.45 -16.29 -14.31
N VAL A 280 3.49 -15.71 -13.69
CA VAL A 280 3.89 -14.32 -13.91
C VAL A 280 5.20 -14.24 -14.70
N GLY A 281 5.25 -13.38 -15.72
CA GLY A 281 6.48 -13.10 -16.48
C GLY A 281 6.95 -14.21 -17.44
N THR A 282 6.15 -15.27 -17.63
CA THR A 282 6.47 -16.38 -18.55
C THR A 282 5.56 -16.40 -19.77
N GLU A 283 5.95 -17.16 -20.79
CA GLU A 283 5.11 -17.40 -21.96
C GLU A 283 3.85 -18.18 -21.61
N GLU A 284 3.95 -19.21 -20.77
CA GLU A 284 2.78 -19.98 -20.32
C GLU A 284 1.81 -19.11 -19.52
N GLY A 285 2.30 -18.16 -18.73
CA GLY A 285 1.49 -17.18 -18.02
C GLY A 285 0.69 -16.29 -18.98
N ARG A 286 1.35 -15.74 -20.02
CA ARG A 286 0.69 -14.93 -21.06
C ARG A 286 -0.39 -15.73 -21.80
N GLN A 287 -0.13 -17.01 -22.09
CA GLN A 287 -1.12 -17.88 -22.73
C GLN A 287 -2.32 -18.18 -21.82
N ALA A 288 -2.09 -18.36 -20.52
CA ALA A 288 -3.18 -18.54 -19.56
C ALA A 288 -4.09 -17.29 -19.48
N VAL A 289 -3.50 -16.09 -19.60
CA VAL A 289 -4.27 -14.84 -19.74
C VAL A 289 -5.12 -14.86 -21.00
N GLU A 290 -4.53 -15.15 -22.18
CA GLU A 290 -5.29 -15.18 -23.44
C GLU A 290 -6.44 -16.20 -23.41
N GLU A 291 -6.20 -17.41 -22.89
CA GLU A 291 -7.26 -18.42 -22.78
C GLU A 291 -8.35 -18.00 -21.80
N THR A 292 -7.99 -17.34 -20.70
CA THR A 292 -8.96 -16.83 -19.72
C THR A 292 -9.79 -15.68 -20.28
N VAL A 293 -9.16 -14.68 -20.90
CA VAL A 293 -9.86 -13.56 -21.54
C VAL A 293 -10.83 -14.07 -22.61
N ARG A 294 -10.38 -15.01 -23.46
CA ARG A 294 -11.23 -15.61 -24.49
C ARG A 294 -12.41 -16.40 -23.90
N TYR A 295 -12.18 -17.12 -22.81
CA TYR A 295 -13.25 -17.83 -22.11
C TYR A 295 -14.28 -16.86 -21.51
N THR A 296 -13.82 -15.81 -20.82
CA THR A 296 -14.69 -14.80 -20.19
C THR A 296 -15.54 -14.05 -21.20
N VAL A 297 -14.95 -13.60 -22.31
CA VAL A 297 -15.65 -12.74 -23.27
C VAL A 297 -16.58 -13.53 -24.19
N PHE A 298 -16.20 -14.75 -24.60
CA PHE A 298 -16.92 -15.50 -25.63
C PHE A 298 -17.53 -16.82 -25.15
N GLY A 299 -17.33 -17.22 -23.89
CA GLY A 299 -17.72 -18.55 -23.41
C GLY A 299 -17.10 -19.69 -24.21
N SER A 300 -15.96 -19.45 -24.87
CA SER A 300 -15.37 -20.36 -25.86
C SER A 300 -14.92 -21.70 -25.25
N GLU A 301 -14.97 -22.76 -26.05
CA GLU A 301 -14.24 -24.01 -25.76
C GLU A 301 -12.73 -23.79 -25.95
N VAL A 302 -12.09 -23.28 -24.91
CA VAL A 302 -10.63 -23.11 -24.85
C VAL A 302 -9.95 -24.38 -24.32
N PRO A 303 -8.68 -24.65 -24.66
CA PRO A 303 -7.94 -25.79 -24.11
C PRO A 303 -7.92 -25.85 -22.56
N SER A 304 -7.98 -24.70 -21.90
CA SER A 304 -8.09 -24.52 -20.45
C SER A 304 -9.50 -24.71 -19.89
N LEU A 305 -10.51 -25.14 -20.67
CA LEU A 305 -11.92 -25.24 -20.24
C LEU A 305 -12.12 -25.98 -18.90
N ARG A 306 -11.34 -27.04 -18.66
CA ARG A 306 -11.38 -27.77 -17.38
C ARG A 306 -11.00 -26.89 -16.19
N ALA A 307 -10.00 -26.01 -16.37
CA ALA A 307 -9.59 -25.07 -15.35
C ALA A 307 -10.68 -24.04 -15.08
N HIS A 308 -11.33 -23.50 -16.11
CA HIS A 308 -12.45 -22.56 -15.93
C HIS A 308 -13.66 -23.18 -15.22
N ARG A 309 -14.02 -24.42 -15.56
CA ARG A 309 -15.10 -25.15 -14.84
C ARG A 309 -14.75 -25.39 -13.37
N ALA A 310 -13.50 -25.74 -13.08
CA ALA A 310 -13.03 -25.88 -11.71
C ALA A 310 -13.03 -24.53 -10.97
N TRP A 311 -12.70 -23.44 -11.64
CA TRP A 311 -12.80 -22.08 -11.09
C TRP A 311 -14.24 -21.72 -10.71
N HIS A 312 -15.23 -22.03 -11.55
CA HIS A 312 -16.64 -21.79 -11.21
C HIS A 312 -17.07 -22.47 -9.90
N ALA A 313 -16.53 -23.65 -9.60
CA ALA A 313 -16.75 -24.32 -8.31
C ALA A 313 -16.08 -23.58 -7.15
N VAL A 314 -14.88 -23.03 -7.33
CA VAL A 314 -14.22 -22.16 -6.35
C VAL A 314 -15.03 -20.88 -6.12
N TRP A 315 -15.46 -20.23 -7.19
CA TRP A 315 -16.23 -18.99 -7.17
C TRP A 315 -17.56 -19.15 -6.44
N SER A 316 -18.30 -20.22 -6.77
CA SER A 316 -19.61 -20.52 -6.17
C SER A 316 -19.53 -20.97 -4.71
N THR A 317 -18.35 -21.41 -4.25
CA THR A 317 -18.11 -21.84 -2.86
C THR A 317 -17.47 -20.75 -2.01
N ARG A 318 -17.45 -19.48 -2.47
CA ARG A 318 -16.98 -18.35 -1.68
C ARG A 318 -17.70 -18.32 -0.32
N PRO A 319 -16.95 -18.20 0.79
CA PRO A 319 -17.51 -18.28 2.13
C PRO A 319 -18.37 -17.04 2.42
N SER A 320 -19.66 -17.13 2.07
CA SER A 320 -20.69 -16.17 2.48
C SER A 320 -21.47 -16.65 3.72
N GLY A 321 -20.97 -17.72 4.38
CA GLY A 321 -21.60 -18.39 5.52
C GLY A 321 -20.76 -19.57 6.04
N PRO A 322 -21.31 -20.45 6.89
CA PRO A 322 -20.60 -21.59 7.49
C PRO A 322 -20.37 -22.74 6.49
N SER A 323 -19.91 -22.44 5.28
CA SER A 323 -19.46 -23.47 4.35
C SER A 323 -18.24 -24.18 4.96
N PRO A 324 -18.18 -25.53 4.92
CA PRO A 324 -17.01 -26.28 5.35
C PRO A 324 -15.78 -25.82 4.56
N ARG A 325 -14.76 -25.29 5.25
CA ARG A 325 -13.49 -24.83 4.67
C ARG A 325 -12.89 -25.89 3.73
N ASP A 326 -13.05 -27.16 4.08
CA ASP A 326 -12.60 -28.33 3.32
C ASP A 326 -13.13 -28.40 1.88
N ARG A 327 -14.36 -27.93 1.62
CA ARG A 327 -14.94 -27.93 0.27
C ARG A 327 -14.28 -26.88 -0.63
N HIS A 328 -14.02 -25.70 -0.08
CA HIS A 328 -13.35 -24.62 -0.80
C HIS A 328 -11.88 -24.99 -1.11
N GLU A 329 -11.17 -25.55 -0.14
CA GLU A 329 -9.79 -26.03 -0.33
C GLU A 329 -9.70 -27.17 -1.36
N THR A 330 -10.70 -28.05 -1.42
CA THR A 330 -10.75 -29.12 -2.44
C THR A 330 -10.98 -28.55 -3.83
N ALA A 331 -11.94 -27.64 -4.01
CA ALA A 331 -12.17 -26.96 -5.30
C ALA A 331 -10.91 -26.20 -5.78
N LEU A 332 -10.20 -25.53 -4.85
CA LEU A 332 -8.94 -24.85 -5.11
C LEU A 332 -7.85 -25.79 -5.64
N ARG A 333 -7.67 -26.96 -5.02
CA ARG A 333 -6.70 -27.97 -5.47
C ARG A 333 -7.03 -28.51 -6.85
N GLU A 334 -8.30 -28.77 -7.13
CA GLU A 334 -8.75 -29.25 -8.44
C GLU A 334 -8.52 -28.21 -9.54
N TRP A 335 -8.78 -26.94 -9.23
CA TRP A 335 -8.56 -25.83 -10.14
C TRP A 335 -7.07 -25.65 -10.49
N LEU A 336 -6.17 -25.65 -9.50
CA LEU A 336 -4.72 -25.61 -9.76
C LEU A 336 -4.23 -26.83 -10.56
N ALA A 337 -4.71 -28.03 -10.21
CA ALA A 337 -4.34 -29.25 -10.92
C ALA A 337 -4.78 -29.22 -12.41
N ALA A 338 -5.91 -28.59 -12.71
CA ALA A 338 -6.39 -28.41 -14.08
C ALA A 338 -5.48 -27.46 -14.89
N TRP A 339 -5.04 -26.35 -14.29
CA TRP A 339 -4.05 -25.46 -14.90
C TRP A 339 -2.71 -26.15 -15.15
N GLU A 340 -2.22 -26.94 -14.19
CA GLU A 340 -0.96 -27.67 -14.34
C GLU A 340 -1.05 -28.77 -15.42
N SER A 341 -2.22 -29.41 -15.54
CA SER A 341 -2.48 -30.38 -16.61
C SER A 341 -2.56 -29.72 -18.00
N TRP A 342 -3.16 -28.53 -18.08
CA TRP A 342 -3.17 -27.73 -19.30
C TRP A 342 -1.74 -27.35 -19.73
N ARG A 343 -0.93 -26.81 -18.81
CA ARG A 343 0.46 -26.43 -19.03
C ARG A 343 1.30 -27.60 -19.57
N ARG A 344 1.19 -28.78 -18.93
CA ARG A 344 1.92 -29.99 -19.37
C ARG A 344 1.54 -30.41 -20.79
N ARG A 345 0.25 -30.40 -21.15
CA ARG A 345 -0.20 -30.79 -22.49
C ARG A 345 0.37 -29.87 -23.58
N ARG A 346 0.44 -28.57 -23.31
CA ARG A 346 0.99 -27.59 -24.26
C ARG A 346 2.49 -27.72 -24.49
N ARG A 347 3.26 -28.22 -23.52
CA ARG A 347 4.70 -28.49 -23.69
C ARG A 347 5.00 -29.72 -24.55
N HIS A 348 4.00 -30.58 -24.79
CA HIS A 348 4.11 -31.78 -25.61
C HIS A 348 3.54 -31.62 -27.04
N HIS A 349 3.15 -30.39 -27.39
CA HIS A 349 2.76 -29.98 -28.75
C HIS A 349 3.71 -28.88 -29.20
#